data_AF-A0AA40AFB8-F1
#
_entry.id   AF-A0AA40AFB8-F1
#
_cell.length_a   1.000
_cell.length_b   1.000
_cell.length_c   1.000
_cell.angle_alpha   90.00
_cell.angle_beta   90.00
_cell.angle_gamma   90.00
#
_symmetry.space_group_name_H-M   'P 1'
#
loop_
_entity.id
_entity.type
_entity.pdbx_description
1 polymer ?
#
loop_
_entity_poly.entity_id
_entity_poly.type
_entity_poly.pdbx_seq_one_letter_code
_entity_poly.pdbx_strand_id
1 'polypeptide(L)'
;MLDQTPGALRSRLVYTFETKRRDIGEPGDHWHWHPGELQRFFELALPEVLKTRAVWPCVDALDECGKDNAIELIHTFESLCSRAFCLALHVERALEISPEHENRHDISIFVNDRLDKFDARTSLGIPNLITDRASGVFLWAYLVVKRVLDLEREGVGLKRIEAAVRAVPPELEDLYNELIRSMEPASLKLIQWICFATRPLTLSELRWAMAVEVNCPYGTLQECEGADEYVSDVDWICRYQYQGSQQHVTVVVGY
;
A
#
# COMPACT_ATOMS: atom_id res chain seq x y z
N MET A 1 -20.93 4.84 2.27
CA MET A 1 -21.59 6.01 2.90
C MET A 1 -22.55 6.72 1.94
N LEU A 2 -22.16 6.99 0.69
CA LEU A 2 -22.99 7.68 -0.33
C LEU A 2 -24.17 6.84 -0.86
N ASP A 3 -24.02 5.51 -0.96
CA ASP A 3 -25.11 4.66 -1.44
C ASP A 3 -26.27 4.49 -0.45
N GLN A 4 -25.98 4.70 0.83
CA GLN A 4 -26.92 4.50 1.94
C GLN A 4 -27.53 5.81 2.43
N THR A 5 -27.30 6.93 1.73
CA THR A 5 -27.90 8.22 2.08
C THR A 5 -28.28 8.96 0.79
N PRO A 6 -29.50 8.75 0.25
CA PRO A 6 -29.98 9.42 -0.95
C PRO A 6 -30.21 10.94 -0.80
N GLY A 7 -29.90 11.51 0.38
CA GLY A 7 -30.15 12.91 0.71
C GLY A 7 -29.21 13.92 0.03
N ALA A 8 -29.30 15.18 0.48
CA ALA A 8 -28.75 16.39 -0.15
C ALA A 8 -27.29 16.30 -0.65
N LEU A 9 -26.43 15.52 0.02
CA LEU A 9 -25.03 15.33 -0.39
C LEU A 9 -24.91 14.54 -1.68
N ARG A 10 -25.57 13.37 -1.80
CA ARG A 10 -25.52 12.56 -3.02
C ARG A 10 -26.06 13.38 -4.19
N SER A 11 -27.15 14.11 -3.99
CA SER A 11 -27.70 14.95 -5.06
C SER A 11 -26.80 16.13 -5.44
N ARG A 12 -26.08 16.77 -4.52
CA ARG A 12 -25.25 17.96 -4.86
C ARG A 12 -23.84 17.61 -5.29
N LEU A 13 -23.14 16.76 -4.54
CA LEU A 13 -21.77 16.35 -4.87
C LEU A 13 -21.74 15.58 -6.19
N VAL A 14 -22.62 14.58 -6.37
CA VAL A 14 -22.69 13.81 -7.62
C VAL A 14 -23.15 14.69 -8.77
N TYR A 15 -24.15 15.56 -8.56
CA TYR A 15 -24.56 16.49 -9.62
C TYR A 15 -23.43 17.43 -10.05
N THR A 16 -22.69 18.01 -9.09
CA THR A 16 -21.54 18.86 -9.41
C THR A 16 -20.45 18.07 -10.12
N PHE A 17 -20.17 16.84 -9.68
CA PHE A 17 -19.21 15.96 -10.34
C PHE A 17 -19.61 15.69 -11.80
N GLU A 18 -20.85 15.24 -12.05
CA GLU A 18 -21.35 14.94 -13.39
C GLU A 18 -21.41 16.21 -14.27
N THR A 19 -21.75 17.35 -13.69
CA THR A 19 -21.75 18.63 -14.39
C THR A 19 -20.35 19.04 -14.81
N LYS A 20 -19.37 18.99 -13.90
CA LYS A 20 -17.97 19.28 -14.24
C LYS A 20 -17.42 18.28 -15.27
N ARG A 21 -17.80 17.01 -15.14
CA ARG A 21 -17.40 15.98 -16.08
C ARG A 21 -17.93 16.25 -17.49
N ARG A 22 -19.20 16.66 -17.61
CA ARG A 22 -19.83 17.01 -18.88
C ARG A 22 -19.29 18.32 -19.47
N ASP A 23 -19.09 19.34 -18.64
CA ASP A 23 -18.84 20.71 -19.10
C ASP A 23 -17.34 21.04 -19.22
N ILE A 24 -16.49 20.39 -18.42
CA ILE A 24 -15.03 20.66 -18.35
C ILE A 24 -14.23 19.45 -18.86
N GLY A 25 -14.70 18.23 -18.61
CA GLY A 25 -14.05 16.98 -19.03
C GLY A 25 -13.72 16.06 -17.84
N GLU A 26 -12.91 15.03 -18.07
CA GLU A 26 -12.56 14.05 -17.05
C GLU A 26 -11.74 14.65 -15.88
N PRO A 27 -12.01 14.21 -14.63
CA PRO A 27 -11.28 14.66 -13.45
C PRO A 27 -9.81 14.20 -13.48
N GLY A 28 -8.92 14.97 -12.87
CA GLY A 28 -7.49 14.66 -12.77
C GLY A 28 -6.65 15.17 -13.94
N ASP A 29 -7.27 15.45 -15.09
CA ASP A 29 -6.59 16.07 -16.23
C ASP A 29 -7.13 17.48 -16.46
N HIS A 30 -8.44 17.60 -16.71
CA HIS A 30 -9.05 18.88 -17.05
C HIS A 30 -9.46 19.72 -15.85
N TRP A 31 -9.69 19.07 -14.70
CA TRP A 31 -10.00 19.77 -13.47
C TRP A 31 -9.70 18.91 -12.24
N HIS A 32 -9.45 19.63 -11.14
CA HIS A 32 -9.25 19.05 -9.82
C HIS A 32 -10.26 19.67 -8.86
N TRP A 33 -10.65 18.92 -7.84
CA TRP A 33 -11.46 19.46 -6.76
C TRP A 33 -10.66 20.51 -5.99
N HIS A 34 -11.25 21.67 -5.76
CA HIS A 34 -10.69 22.61 -4.81
C HIS A 34 -10.97 22.11 -3.38
N PRO A 35 -9.99 22.08 -2.45
CA PRO A 35 -10.21 21.58 -1.08
C PRO A 35 -11.42 22.24 -0.39
N GLY A 36 -11.54 23.57 -0.47
CA GLY A 36 -12.67 24.31 0.08
C GLY A 36 -14.04 23.95 -0.52
N GLU A 37 -14.09 23.42 -1.74
CA GLU A 37 -15.33 22.94 -2.34
C GLU A 37 -15.77 21.61 -1.71
N LEU A 38 -14.82 20.68 -1.55
CA LEU A 38 -15.06 19.40 -0.86
C LEU A 38 -15.43 19.61 0.60
N GLN A 39 -14.71 20.50 1.29
CA GLN A 39 -15.04 20.91 2.65
C GLN A 39 -16.47 21.42 2.72
N ARG A 40 -16.86 22.35 1.85
CA ARG A 40 -18.23 22.88 1.84
C ARG A 40 -19.28 21.81 1.61
N PHE A 41 -19.04 20.84 0.73
CA PHE A 41 -19.94 19.71 0.56
C PHE A 41 -20.06 18.90 1.84
N PHE A 42 -18.95 18.61 2.50
CA PHE A 42 -18.91 17.87 3.76
C PHE A 42 -19.68 18.60 4.88
N GLU A 43 -19.44 19.91 5.05
CA GLU A 43 -20.11 20.74 6.06
C GLU A 43 -21.63 20.81 5.85
N LEU A 44 -22.10 20.81 4.61
CA LEU A 44 -23.53 20.80 4.28
C LEU A 44 -24.15 19.40 4.45
N ALA A 45 -23.38 18.34 4.23
CA ALA A 45 -23.85 16.96 4.31
C ALA A 45 -24.03 16.48 5.74
N LEU A 46 -23.01 16.73 6.55
CA LEU A 46 -22.81 16.03 7.80
C LEU A 46 -24.01 16.23 8.76
N PRO A 47 -24.59 17.45 8.90
CA PRO A 47 -25.78 17.64 9.72
C PRO A 47 -26.98 16.82 9.26
N GLU A 48 -27.20 16.68 7.94
CA GLU A 48 -28.31 15.91 7.40
C GLU A 48 -28.12 14.40 7.62
N VAL A 49 -26.89 13.91 7.51
CA VAL A 49 -26.56 12.51 7.80
C VAL A 49 -26.75 12.21 9.29
N LEU A 50 -26.28 13.12 10.15
CA LEU A 50 -26.32 12.97 11.61
C LEU A 50 -27.75 12.93 12.18
N LYS A 51 -28.74 13.49 11.48
CA LYS A 51 -30.17 13.33 11.83
C LYS A 51 -30.64 11.87 11.78
N THR A 52 -29.99 11.04 10.97
CA THR A 52 -30.43 9.66 10.70
C THR A 52 -29.51 8.60 11.28
N ARG A 53 -28.23 8.92 11.49
CA ARG A 53 -27.23 7.98 12.01
C ARG A 53 -26.03 8.69 12.62
N ALA A 54 -25.36 8.03 13.56
CA ALA A 54 -24.04 8.44 13.99
C ALA A 54 -23.01 8.27 12.86
N VAL A 55 -22.02 9.16 12.82
CA VAL A 55 -20.90 9.12 11.87
C VAL A 55 -19.60 9.20 12.66
N TRP A 56 -18.64 8.34 12.33
CA TRP A 56 -17.30 8.35 12.90
C TRP A 56 -16.28 8.63 11.79
N PRO A 57 -15.70 9.84 11.71
CA PRO A 57 -14.66 10.13 10.74
C PRO A 57 -13.35 9.45 11.17
N CYS A 58 -12.82 8.61 10.29
CA CYS A 58 -11.44 8.11 10.41
C CYS A 58 -10.59 8.84 9.37
N VAL A 59 -9.52 9.48 9.82
CA VAL A 59 -8.50 10.06 8.93
C VAL A 59 -7.28 9.18 9.03
N ASP A 60 -6.87 8.63 7.89
CA ASP A 60 -5.68 7.80 7.78
C ASP A 60 -4.52 8.65 7.25
N ALA A 61 -3.29 8.29 7.62
CA ALA A 61 -2.05 8.94 7.18
C ALA A 61 -2.04 10.48 7.29
N LEU A 62 -2.55 11.02 8.42
CA LEU A 62 -2.66 12.47 8.65
C LEU A 62 -1.31 13.19 8.63
N ASP A 63 -0.24 12.50 9.00
CA ASP A 63 1.14 13.01 8.96
C ASP A 63 1.65 13.26 7.53
N GLU A 64 1.10 12.56 6.52
CA GLU A 64 1.49 12.74 5.11
C GLU A 64 0.96 14.04 4.49
N CYS A 65 -0.08 14.67 5.06
CA CYS A 65 -0.68 15.86 4.47
C CYS A 65 0.09 17.16 4.77
N GLY A 66 1.12 17.09 5.62
CA GLY A 66 1.87 18.24 6.09
C GLY A 66 1.17 18.97 7.25
N LYS A 67 1.97 19.62 8.09
CA LYS A 67 1.54 20.16 9.39
C LYS A 67 0.39 21.16 9.29
N ASP A 68 0.47 22.13 8.38
CA ASP A 68 -0.54 23.20 8.29
C ASP A 68 -1.90 22.65 7.84
N ASN A 69 -1.91 21.74 6.86
CA ASN A 69 -3.11 21.06 6.40
C ASN A 69 -3.70 20.16 7.49
N ALA A 70 -2.87 19.46 8.26
CA ALA A 70 -3.32 18.63 9.37
C ALA A 70 -4.03 19.46 10.44
N ILE A 71 -3.45 20.62 10.80
CA ILE A 71 -4.05 21.56 11.76
C ILE A 71 -5.37 22.12 11.23
N GLU A 72 -5.42 22.55 9.96
CA GLU A 72 -6.64 23.06 9.35
C GLU A 72 -7.77 22.01 9.31
N LEU A 73 -7.42 20.76 9.01
CA LEU A 73 -8.36 19.64 9.00
C LEU A 73 -8.93 19.35 10.39
N ILE A 74 -8.08 19.33 11.42
CA ILE A 74 -8.51 19.16 12.82
C ILE A 74 -9.47 20.28 13.22
N HIS A 75 -9.12 21.54 12.95
CA HIS A 75 -9.99 22.69 13.26
C HIS A 75 -11.33 22.63 12.52
N THR A 76 -11.34 22.14 11.29
CA THR A 76 -12.57 21.93 10.51
C THR A 76 -13.47 20.89 11.19
N PHE A 77 -12.90 19.77 11.64
CA PHE A 77 -13.66 18.76 12.39
C PHE A 77 -14.16 19.29 13.73
N GLU A 78 -13.35 20.00 14.52
CA GLU A 78 -13.76 20.60 15.79
C GLU A 78 -14.94 21.56 15.60
N SER A 79 -14.86 22.44 14.60
CA SER A 79 -15.94 23.36 14.23
C SER A 79 -17.23 22.61 13.89
N LEU A 80 -17.13 21.51 13.14
CA LEU A 80 -18.28 20.69 12.78
C LEU A 80 -18.89 19.95 13.98
N CYS A 81 -18.06 19.44 14.89
CA CYS A 81 -18.48 18.79 16.13
C CYS A 81 -19.28 19.74 17.03
N SER A 82 -18.86 21.01 17.09
CA SER A 82 -19.58 22.03 17.88
C SER A 82 -20.98 22.32 17.34
N ARG A 83 -21.21 22.12 16.04
CA ARG A 83 -22.45 22.47 15.32
C ARG A 83 -23.43 21.31 15.21
N ALA A 84 -22.92 20.09 15.10
CA ALA A 84 -23.72 18.89 15.04
C ALA A 84 -23.42 18.07 16.29
N PHE A 85 -24.39 18.05 17.21
CA PHE A 85 -24.33 17.48 18.57
C PHE A 85 -24.12 15.95 18.58
N CYS A 86 -23.10 15.44 17.89
CA CYS A 86 -22.75 14.04 17.67
C CYS A 86 -21.31 13.96 17.14
N LEU A 87 -20.35 14.43 17.91
CA LEU A 87 -19.07 13.74 18.05
C LEU A 87 -18.83 13.68 19.55
N ALA A 88 -19.54 12.74 20.18
CA ALA A 88 -19.39 12.50 21.59
C ALA A 88 -17.95 12.03 21.82
N LEU A 89 -17.20 12.91 22.48
CA LEU A 89 -15.93 12.68 23.17
C LEU A 89 -14.66 12.59 22.29
N HIS A 90 -13.65 13.30 22.80
CA HIS A 90 -12.23 12.94 22.75
C HIS A 90 -11.29 13.72 21.80
N VAL A 91 -11.44 15.03 21.71
CA VAL A 91 -10.28 15.89 21.39
C VAL A 91 -9.49 16.25 22.67
N GLU A 92 -10.11 16.20 23.86
CA GLU A 92 -9.43 16.57 25.13
C GLU A 92 -8.49 15.50 25.70
N ARG A 93 -8.43 14.31 25.10
CA ARG A 93 -7.48 13.26 25.47
C ARG A 93 -7.12 12.50 24.20
N ALA A 94 -6.21 13.04 23.41
CA ALA A 94 -5.63 12.25 22.33
C ALA A 94 -5.05 10.95 22.94
N LEU A 95 -5.74 9.84 22.71
CA LEU A 95 -5.19 8.53 23.01
C LEU A 95 -4.18 8.27 21.90
N GLU A 96 -2.93 8.59 22.18
CA GLU A 96 -1.82 8.22 21.31
C GLU A 96 -1.58 6.73 21.49
N ILE A 97 -1.88 5.95 20.45
CA ILE A 97 -1.50 4.55 20.36
C ILE A 97 -0.43 4.48 19.29
N SER A 98 0.76 4.10 19.69
CA SER A 98 1.88 3.79 18.80
C SER A 98 1.88 2.29 18.54
N PRO A 99 1.50 1.81 17.34
CA PRO A 99 1.47 0.38 17.05
C PRO A 99 2.82 -0.30 17.32
N GLU A 100 3.94 0.39 17.04
CA GLU A 100 5.29 -0.11 17.30
C GLU A 100 5.58 -0.44 18.78
N HIS A 101 4.87 0.19 19.72
CA HIS A 101 5.03 -0.09 21.14
C HIS A 101 4.10 -1.21 21.64
N GLU A 102 3.02 -1.49 20.92
CA GLU A 102 1.97 -2.43 21.34
C GLU A 102 2.01 -3.77 20.59
N ASN A 103 2.64 -3.83 19.40
CA ASN A 103 2.58 -4.99 18.51
C ASN A 103 3.43 -6.20 18.92
N ARG A 104 4.27 -6.12 19.96
CA ARG A 104 5.23 -7.20 20.29
C ARG A 104 4.54 -8.55 20.51
N HIS A 105 3.38 -8.55 21.18
CA HIS A 105 2.63 -9.78 21.45
C HIS A 105 2.09 -10.41 20.16
N ASP A 106 1.47 -9.61 19.30
CA ASP A 106 0.89 -10.07 18.03
C ASP A 106 1.97 -10.56 17.06
N ILE A 107 3.12 -9.87 17.01
CA ILE A 107 4.29 -10.33 16.26
C ILE A 107 4.74 -11.69 16.78
N SER A 108 4.82 -11.88 18.10
CA SER A 108 5.22 -13.17 18.67
C SER A 108 4.25 -14.29 18.27
N ILE A 109 2.95 -14.04 18.33
CA ILE A 109 1.93 -15.01 17.88
C ILE A 109 2.14 -15.35 16.40
N PHE A 110 2.26 -14.33 15.55
CA PHE A 110 2.46 -14.52 14.11
C PHE A 110 3.73 -15.31 13.79
N VAL A 111 4.87 -14.97 14.40
CA VAL A 111 6.15 -15.63 14.14
C VAL A 111 6.10 -17.08 14.60
N ASN A 112 5.55 -17.35 15.80
CA ASN A 112 5.42 -18.71 16.31
C ASN A 112 4.48 -19.55 15.44
N ASP A 113 3.34 -19.02 15.03
CA ASP A 113 2.41 -19.74 14.13
C ASP A 113 3.08 -20.11 12.79
N ARG A 114 3.80 -19.16 12.18
CA ARG A 114 4.45 -19.38 10.89
C ARG A 114 5.67 -20.29 10.96
N LEU A 115 6.38 -20.30 12.09
CA LEU A 115 7.60 -21.07 12.28
C LEU A 115 7.41 -22.31 13.16
N ASP A 116 6.19 -22.67 13.58
CA ASP A 116 5.93 -23.79 14.51
C ASP A 116 6.65 -25.09 14.11
N LYS A 117 6.46 -25.51 12.86
CA LYS A 117 7.12 -26.71 12.30
C LYS A 117 8.64 -26.57 12.19
N PHE A 118 9.13 -25.34 12.00
CA PHE A 118 10.57 -25.05 11.89
C PHE A 118 11.22 -25.04 13.27
N ASP A 119 10.62 -24.38 14.26
CA ASP A 119 11.19 -24.21 15.59
C ASP A 119 11.22 -25.53 16.37
N ALA A 120 10.18 -26.35 16.24
CA ALA A 120 10.12 -27.70 16.80
C ALA A 120 11.30 -28.60 16.36
N ARG A 121 11.93 -28.31 15.22
CA ARG A 121 13.09 -29.05 14.68
C ARG A 121 14.43 -28.44 15.05
N THR A 122 14.48 -27.18 15.48
CA THR A 122 15.72 -26.40 15.49
C THR A 122 16.18 -25.97 16.88
N SER A 123 15.29 -25.76 17.86
CA SER A 123 15.61 -25.36 19.25
C SER A 123 16.51 -24.12 19.41
N LEU A 124 16.70 -23.34 18.34
CA LEU A 124 17.63 -22.19 18.30
C LEU A 124 16.99 -20.88 18.79
N GLY A 125 15.68 -20.88 19.05
CA GLY A 125 14.96 -19.67 19.47
C GLY A 125 14.92 -18.60 18.37
N ILE A 126 14.93 -19.00 17.09
CA ILE A 126 14.78 -18.10 15.94
C ILE A 126 13.46 -17.30 16.04
N PRO A 127 12.31 -17.87 16.46
CA PRO A 127 11.09 -17.09 16.68
C PRO A 127 11.27 -15.93 17.66
N ASN A 128 11.95 -16.17 18.79
CA ASN A 128 12.24 -15.14 19.77
C ASN A 128 13.18 -14.07 19.20
N LEU A 129 14.24 -14.49 18.50
CA LEU A 129 15.17 -13.58 17.82
C LEU A 129 14.45 -12.63 16.85
N ILE A 130 13.51 -13.15 16.05
CA ILE A 130 12.72 -12.34 15.12
C ILE A 130 11.79 -11.40 15.88
N THR A 131 11.08 -11.92 16.88
CA THR A 131 10.15 -11.13 17.71
C THR A 131 10.85 -9.94 18.37
N ASP A 132 12.03 -10.17 18.94
CA ASP A 132 12.80 -9.13 19.63
C ASP A 132 13.39 -8.11 18.67
N ARG A 133 13.86 -8.54 17.48
CA ARG A 133 14.45 -7.64 16.48
C ARG A 133 13.42 -6.84 15.69
N ALA A 134 12.17 -7.32 15.61
CA ALA A 134 11.12 -6.63 14.88
C ALA A 134 10.78 -5.26 15.48
N SER A 135 11.05 -5.04 16.78
CA SER A 135 10.82 -3.75 17.46
C SER A 135 9.45 -3.14 17.15
N GLY A 136 8.41 -3.97 17.13
CA GLY A 136 7.02 -3.54 16.84
C GLY A 136 6.66 -3.40 15.36
N VAL A 137 7.63 -3.54 14.45
CA VAL A 137 7.44 -3.43 13.01
C VAL A 137 6.98 -4.76 12.42
N PHE A 138 5.67 -4.90 12.23
CA PHE A 138 5.07 -6.14 11.74
C PHE A 138 5.56 -6.53 10.34
N LEU A 139 5.74 -5.55 9.45
CA LEU A 139 6.27 -5.78 8.10
C LEU A 139 7.68 -6.40 8.13
N TRP A 140 8.52 -5.95 9.06
CA TRP A 140 9.85 -6.50 9.26
C TRP A 140 9.76 -7.98 9.65
N ALA A 141 8.95 -8.32 10.66
CA ALA A 141 8.76 -9.69 11.09
C ALA A 141 8.26 -10.59 9.95
N TYR A 142 7.29 -10.11 9.18
CA TYR A 142 6.77 -10.81 8.01
C TYR A 142 7.87 -11.12 6.98
N LEU A 143 8.67 -10.12 6.59
CA LEU A 143 9.72 -10.27 5.59
C LEU A 143 10.82 -11.24 6.07
N VAL A 144 11.20 -11.17 7.34
CA VAL A 144 12.23 -12.06 7.90
C VAL A 144 11.73 -13.49 8.06
N VAL A 145 10.47 -13.71 8.48
CA VAL A 145 9.85 -15.04 8.51
C VAL A 145 9.84 -15.65 7.11
N LYS A 146 9.45 -14.89 6.09
CA LYS A 146 9.49 -15.35 4.70
C LYS A 146 10.90 -15.78 4.29
N ARG A 147 11.91 -14.95 4.58
CA ARG A 147 13.33 -15.26 4.29
C ARG A 147 13.81 -16.52 5.00
N VAL A 148 13.43 -16.74 6.24
CA VAL A 148 13.78 -17.97 6.99
C VAL A 148 13.20 -19.20 6.30
N LEU A 149 11.93 -19.15 5.90
CA LEU A 149 11.27 -20.27 5.20
C LEU A 149 11.86 -20.53 3.81
N ASP A 150 12.27 -19.47 3.09
CA ASP A 150 12.98 -19.60 1.80
C ASP A 150 14.33 -20.33 1.99
N LEU A 151 15.16 -19.87 2.93
CA LEU A 151 16.45 -20.49 3.24
C LEU A 151 16.31 -21.94 3.72
N GLU A 152 15.27 -22.24 4.49
CA GLU A 152 14.96 -23.62 4.87
C GLU A 152 14.68 -24.50 3.65
N ARG A 153 13.83 -24.03 2.73
CA ARG A 153 13.50 -24.76 1.50
C ARG A 153 14.73 -25.03 0.63
N GLU A 154 15.69 -24.10 0.65
CA GLU A 154 16.98 -24.23 -0.02
C GLU A 154 17.97 -25.18 0.71
N GLY A 155 17.59 -25.73 1.87
CA GLY A 155 18.43 -26.64 2.66
C GLY A 155 19.58 -25.94 3.39
N VAL A 156 19.48 -24.63 3.61
CA VAL A 156 20.53 -23.86 4.29
C VAL A 156 20.63 -24.29 5.76
N GLY A 157 21.86 -24.55 6.22
CA GLY A 157 22.10 -24.97 7.59
C GLY A 157 21.66 -23.94 8.63
N LEU A 158 21.12 -24.41 9.75
CA LEU A 158 20.46 -23.57 10.76
C LEU A 158 21.29 -22.39 11.28
N LYS A 159 22.59 -22.59 11.54
CA LYS A 159 23.50 -21.51 11.97
C LYS A 159 23.61 -20.39 10.94
N ARG A 160 23.49 -20.72 9.65
CA ARG A 160 23.52 -19.72 8.56
C ARG A 160 22.17 -18.99 8.46
N ILE A 161 21.06 -19.67 8.71
CA ILE A 161 19.73 -19.04 8.79
C ILE A 161 19.70 -18.04 9.95
N GLU A 162 20.15 -18.45 11.13
CA GLU A 162 20.25 -17.58 12.31
C GLU A 162 21.14 -16.36 12.05
N ALA A 163 22.29 -16.55 11.40
CA ALA A 163 23.17 -15.46 10.98
C ALA A 163 22.49 -14.53 9.96
N ALA A 164 21.71 -15.07 9.02
CA ALA A 164 20.95 -14.27 8.07
C ALA A 164 19.90 -13.40 8.77
N VAL A 165 19.17 -13.93 9.77
CA VAL A 165 18.23 -13.15 10.58
C VAL A 165 18.93 -12.01 11.31
N ARG A 166 20.11 -12.25 11.89
CA ARG A 166 20.90 -11.20 12.57
C ARG A 166 21.42 -10.13 11.62
N ALA A 167 21.70 -10.49 10.38
CA ALA A 167 22.19 -9.57 9.36
C ALA A 167 21.11 -8.62 8.84
N VAL A 168 19.83 -8.96 9.01
CA VAL A 168 18.74 -8.08 8.57
C VAL A 168 18.74 -6.79 9.41
N PRO A 169 18.84 -5.61 8.78
CA PRO A 169 18.76 -4.33 9.47
C PRO A 169 17.42 -4.16 10.18
N PRO A 170 17.36 -3.64 11.41
CA PRO A 170 16.10 -3.45 12.14
C PRO A 170 15.24 -2.32 11.57
N GLU A 171 15.85 -1.35 10.90
CA GLU A 171 15.16 -0.21 10.29
C GLU A 171 14.61 -0.59 8.91
N LEU A 172 13.36 -0.20 8.63
CA LEU A 172 12.72 -0.49 7.35
C LEU A 172 13.46 0.14 6.18
N GLU A 173 14.02 1.34 6.34
CA GLU A 173 14.78 2.03 5.29
C GLU A 173 15.98 1.19 4.82
N ASP A 174 16.79 0.70 5.76
CA ASP A 174 17.92 -0.16 5.46
C ASP A 174 17.49 -1.50 4.85
N LEU A 175 16.38 -2.08 5.34
CA LEU A 175 15.80 -3.28 4.76
C LEU A 175 15.37 -3.06 3.30
N TYR A 176 14.67 -1.96 3.02
CA TYR A 176 14.29 -1.60 1.66
C TYR A 176 15.51 -1.36 0.77
N ASN A 177 16.56 -0.73 1.30
CA ASN A 177 17.82 -0.56 0.57
C ASN A 177 18.46 -1.90 0.21
N GLU A 178 18.47 -2.90 1.11
CA GLU A 178 18.93 -4.25 0.81
C GLU A 178 18.05 -4.93 -0.25
N LEU A 179 16.72 -4.81 -0.13
CA LEU A 179 15.77 -5.38 -1.08
C LEU A 179 15.95 -4.78 -2.47
N ILE A 180 16.05 -3.45 -2.59
CA ILE A 180 16.26 -2.76 -3.87
C ILE A 180 17.61 -3.17 -4.49
N ARG A 181 18.67 -3.28 -3.69
CA ARG A 181 20.00 -3.72 -4.18
C ARG A 181 20.03 -5.18 -4.64
N SER A 182 19.13 -6.01 -4.14
CA SER A 182 19.04 -7.43 -4.50
C SER A 182 18.00 -7.72 -5.59
N MET A 183 17.32 -6.69 -6.12
CA MET A 183 16.36 -6.86 -7.20
C MET A 183 17.03 -7.19 -8.53
N GLU A 184 16.36 -8.06 -9.29
CA GLU A 184 16.68 -8.27 -10.69
C GLU A 184 16.59 -6.96 -11.49
N PRO A 185 17.42 -6.76 -12.52
CA PRO A 185 17.44 -5.52 -13.31
C PRO A 185 16.07 -5.10 -13.85
N ALA A 186 15.23 -6.07 -14.24
CA ALA A 186 13.87 -5.80 -14.70
C ALA A 186 12.97 -5.23 -13.59
N SER A 187 13.04 -5.77 -12.37
CA SER A 187 12.28 -5.27 -11.23
C SER A 187 12.71 -3.86 -10.84
N LEU A 188 14.03 -3.59 -10.87
CA LEU A 188 14.56 -2.26 -10.61
C LEU A 188 14.08 -1.25 -11.66
N LYS A 189 14.13 -1.62 -12.95
CA LYS A 189 13.65 -0.81 -14.07
C LYS A 189 12.16 -0.47 -13.92
N LEU A 190 11.35 -1.44 -13.51
CA LEU A 190 9.92 -1.25 -13.26
C LEU A 190 9.67 -0.20 -12.17
N ILE A 191 10.35 -0.34 -11.02
CA ILE A 191 10.22 0.60 -9.90
C ILE A 191 10.70 1.99 -10.30
N GLN A 192 11.80 2.10 -11.04
CA GLN A 192 12.29 3.38 -11.54
C GLN A 192 11.24 4.09 -12.41
N TRP A 193 10.60 3.37 -13.33
CA TRP A 193 9.54 3.96 -14.15
C TRP A 193 8.34 4.41 -13.33
N ILE A 194 7.96 3.67 -12.30
CA ILE A 194 6.83 4.05 -11.42
C ILE A 194 7.19 5.28 -10.56
N CYS A 195 8.39 5.28 -9.95
CA CYS A 195 8.79 6.31 -8.99
C CYS A 195 9.21 7.64 -9.64
N PHE A 196 9.77 7.59 -10.85
CA PHE A 196 10.31 8.78 -11.53
C PHE A 196 9.43 9.28 -12.68
N ALA A 197 8.28 8.64 -12.95
CA ALA A 197 7.34 9.18 -13.90
C ALA A 197 6.72 10.49 -13.38
N THR A 198 6.60 11.47 -14.26
CA THR A 198 6.00 12.78 -13.96
C THR A 198 4.48 12.71 -13.77
N ARG A 199 3.88 11.61 -14.21
CA ARG A 199 2.47 11.27 -14.02
C ARG A 199 2.31 9.74 -13.91
N PRO A 200 1.20 9.23 -13.37
CA PRO A 200 0.90 7.81 -13.43
C PRO A 200 0.98 7.29 -14.88
N LEU A 201 1.71 6.19 -15.07
CA LEU A 201 1.83 5.51 -16.36
C LEU A 201 0.65 4.57 -16.56
N THR A 202 0.11 4.55 -17.77
CA THR A 202 -0.84 3.51 -18.16
C THR A 202 -0.12 2.16 -18.27
N LEU A 203 -0.87 1.06 -18.19
CA LEU A 203 -0.29 -0.28 -18.33
C LEU A 203 0.43 -0.46 -19.68
N SER A 204 -0.10 0.12 -20.75
CA SER A 204 0.52 0.10 -22.08
C SER A 204 1.83 0.88 -22.12
N GLU A 205 1.86 2.07 -21.53
CA GLU A 205 3.09 2.87 -21.43
C GLU A 205 4.15 2.16 -20.59
N LEU A 206 3.75 1.54 -19.48
CA LEU A 206 4.65 0.80 -18.61
C LEU A 206 5.25 -0.42 -19.32
N ARG A 207 4.47 -1.13 -20.16
CA ARG A 207 4.99 -2.22 -21.01
C ARG A 207 6.07 -1.72 -21.96
N TRP A 208 5.81 -0.62 -22.66
CA TRP A 208 6.79 -0.01 -23.56
C TRP A 208 8.04 0.45 -22.80
N ALA A 209 7.86 1.08 -21.65
CA ALA A 209 8.93 1.51 -20.78
C ALA A 209 9.82 0.34 -20.31
N MET A 210 9.21 -0.83 -20.08
CA MET A 210 9.93 -2.06 -19.74
C MET A 210 10.66 -2.68 -20.93
N ALA A 211 10.10 -2.60 -22.14
CA ALA A 211 10.70 -3.14 -23.37
C ALA A 211 11.85 -2.29 -23.92
N VAL A 212 11.78 -0.95 -23.80
CA VAL A 212 12.77 -0.05 -24.40
C VAL A 212 14.02 0.06 -23.50
N GLU A 213 15.19 -0.25 -24.04
CA GLU A 213 16.47 -0.04 -23.36
C GLU A 213 17.04 1.38 -23.58
N VAL A 214 17.92 1.84 -22.69
CA VAL A 214 18.57 3.16 -22.78
C VAL A 214 19.37 3.33 -24.08
N ASN A 215 19.87 2.23 -24.65
CA ASN A 215 20.62 2.19 -25.90
C ASN A 215 19.81 1.60 -27.07
N CYS A 216 18.48 1.73 -27.03
CA CYS A 216 17.62 1.23 -28.09
C CYS A 216 18.03 1.83 -29.45
N PRO A 217 18.42 1.01 -30.46
CA PRO A 217 18.83 1.52 -31.77
C PRO A 217 17.66 2.00 -32.63
N TYR A 218 16.43 1.81 -32.16
CA TYR A 218 15.20 2.12 -32.87
C TYR A 218 14.74 3.55 -32.55
N GLY A 219 14.42 4.32 -33.59
CA GLY A 219 13.98 5.71 -33.48
C GLY A 219 12.48 5.87 -33.30
N THR A 220 11.70 4.79 -33.50
CA THR A 220 10.23 4.81 -33.41
C THR A 220 9.66 3.56 -32.74
N LEU A 221 8.44 3.66 -32.19
CA LEU A 221 7.74 2.52 -31.57
C LEU A 221 7.45 1.40 -32.58
N GLN A 222 7.18 1.73 -33.85
CA GLN A 222 6.95 0.76 -34.92
C GLN A 222 8.18 -0.09 -35.23
N GLU A 223 9.38 0.49 -35.11
CA GLU A 223 10.64 -0.25 -35.27
C GLU A 223 10.90 -1.20 -34.09
N CYS A 224 10.45 -0.84 -32.88
CA CYS A 224 10.50 -1.72 -31.71
C CYS A 224 9.50 -2.88 -31.78
N GLU A 225 8.32 -2.69 -32.38
CA GLU A 225 7.30 -3.77 -32.55
C GLU A 225 7.80 -4.92 -33.45
N GLY A 226 8.75 -4.65 -34.35
CA GLY A 226 9.32 -5.63 -35.27
C GLY A 226 10.54 -6.39 -34.73
N ALA A 227 11.03 -6.07 -33.53
CA ALA A 227 12.16 -6.75 -32.91
C ALA A 227 11.70 -7.99 -32.12
N ASP A 228 12.50 -9.05 -32.12
CA ASP A 228 12.22 -10.35 -31.45
C ASP A 228 11.96 -10.27 -29.93
N GLU A 229 12.14 -9.09 -29.32
CA GLU A 229 11.92 -8.81 -27.90
C GLU A 229 10.52 -8.23 -27.60
N TYR A 230 9.72 -7.94 -28.63
CA TYR A 230 8.33 -7.49 -28.44
C TYR A 230 7.39 -8.68 -28.18
N VAL A 231 7.11 -8.95 -26.91
CA VAL A 231 6.14 -9.98 -26.52
C VAL A 231 4.74 -9.38 -26.54
N SER A 232 4.00 -9.63 -27.62
CA SER A 232 2.63 -9.12 -27.84
C SER A 232 1.56 -9.65 -26.88
N ASP A 233 1.90 -10.62 -26.03
CA ASP A 233 0.90 -11.39 -25.28
C ASP A 233 0.85 -11.03 -23.79
N VAL A 234 -0.36 -10.82 -23.29
CA VAL A 234 -0.69 -10.47 -21.90
C VAL A 234 -0.30 -11.59 -20.90
N ASP A 235 0.07 -12.76 -21.42
CA ASP A 235 0.43 -13.96 -20.68
C ASP A 235 1.82 -13.96 -20.04
N TRP A 236 2.75 -13.08 -20.41
CA TRP A 236 4.13 -13.19 -19.92
C TRP A 236 4.29 -12.83 -18.43
N ILE A 237 3.44 -11.92 -17.91
CA ILE A 237 3.36 -11.62 -16.48
C ILE A 237 2.99 -12.89 -15.69
N CYS A 238 2.13 -13.75 -16.28
CA CYS A 238 1.78 -15.05 -15.70
C CYS A 238 2.86 -16.13 -15.96
N ARG A 239 3.61 -16.08 -17.07
CA ARG A 239 4.67 -17.06 -17.36
C ARG A 239 5.93 -16.90 -16.50
N TYR A 240 6.29 -15.68 -16.09
CA TYR A 240 7.40 -15.48 -15.14
C TYR A 240 7.08 -15.96 -13.72
N GLN A 241 5.80 -16.10 -13.34
CA GLN A 241 5.40 -16.82 -12.13
C GLN A 241 5.48 -18.36 -12.31
N TYR A 242 5.29 -18.87 -13.53
CA TYR A 242 5.25 -20.31 -13.82
C TYR A 242 6.62 -20.98 -13.98
N GLN A 243 7.67 -20.23 -14.33
CA GLN A 243 9.03 -20.79 -14.41
C GLN A 243 9.74 -20.87 -13.03
N GLY A 244 9.17 -20.27 -11.98
CA GLY A 244 9.71 -20.30 -10.62
C GLY A 244 9.17 -21.41 -9.71
N SER A 245 8.18 -22.21 -10.14
CA SER A 245 7.67 -23.30 -9.30
C SER A 245 6.95 -24.38 -10.11
N GLN A 246 7.60 -25.53 -10.27
CA GLN A 246 6.82 -26.76 -10.33
C GLN A 246 6.23 -26.99 -8.94
N GLN A 247 4.97 -26.62 -8.74
CA GLN A 247 4.00 -27.36 -7.93
C GLN A 247 2.60 -26.78 -8.11
N HIS A 248 1.66 -27.67 -8.44
CA HIS A 248 0.24 -27.42 -8.70
C HIS A 248 -0.42 -26.49 -7.67
N VAL A 249 -1.12 -25.47 -8.14
CA VAL A 249 -2.18 -24.79 -7.36
C VAL A 249 -3.44 -24.69 -8.22
N THR A 250 -4.49 -25.40 -7.78
CA THR A 250 -5.84 -25.32 -8.31
C THR A 250 -6.50 -24.04 -7.79
N VAL A 251 -6.96 -23.17 -8.69
CA VAL A 251 -7.72 -21.97 -8.33
C VAL A 251 -9.19 -22.35 -8.19
N VAL A 252 -9.72 -22.28 -6.96
CA VAL A 252 -11.17 -22.32 -6.71
C VAL A 252 -11.66 -20.87 -6.69
N VAL A 253 -12.53 -20.55 -7.64
CA VAL A 253 -13.21 -19.25 -7.71
C VAL A 253 -14.45 -19.31 -6.82
N GLY A 254 -14.45 -18.55 -5.72
CA GLY A 254 -15.63 -18.30 -4.91
C GLY A 254 -16.31 -17.02 -5.35
N TYR A 255 -17.62 -17.11 -5.62
CA TYR A 255 -18.52 -15.98 -5.88
C TYR A 255 -18.76 -15.15 -4.62
#